data_AF-A0A7C1DEE3-F1
#
_entry.id   AF-A0A7C1DEE3-F1
#
_cell.length_a   1.000
_cell.length_b   1.000
_cell.length_c   1.000
_cell.angle_alpha   90.00
_cell.angle_beta   90.00
_cell.angle_gamma   90.00
#
_symmetry.space_group_name_H-M   'P 1'
#
loop_
_entity.id
_entity.type
_entity.pdbx_description
1 polymer ?
#
loop_
_entity_poly.entity_id
_entity_poly.type
_entity_poly.pdbx_seq_one_letter_code
_entity_poly.pdbx_strand_id
1 'polypeptide(L)'
;MRPSMKTERTHPAAFSAREAISLEKRLLQEEKQFAETVLRRTELLGEITARRRRGRKPGADPELEKTLWKTWESALSSGSFGPHRHWRAFLAQTNSLAYALADQEGAPERKAWILRPAAASPIHLHGPSDVRLSLIFTFWAAAGNMQSTLRRPALNDGLIELIKAMNQLGAGLSWDSEAVVHRQRRAGGLELEQKTIHLGQHRTTLALMLALAMGRPGVVKFSGSGELNMLSLKPWENICTQLGARLHQLNPHAPGLPARLESGGQAHSVRLSPDLPWELPWALLAAAPFYPQGLRLTWPENFVAGQNLNTLIQALESSAVPVTRLDNGLHVHPSPPVIPEQPEIPLDPALCALLLAWSRFSSHSITVLGYWPKDAPDAHRYIDILRAGGLEISMDQRSVTATPGKWPADVVLDVRDLDEALPLAVILALGAPGKSSLVSPQDLRDLEVMTGLLRFTGRTCEIDGPRHRFMFDNHASPDPSPDLEAPSALWGMALAMLSFAYPGLTLNNPGELTTHWPRFWHVFQTVLSKSKPKPEPSSPETADAQPKKQSRRIRL
;
A
#
# COMPACT_ATOMS: atom_id res chain seq x y z
N MET A 1 -35.65 -34.51 77.39
CA MET A 1 -36.44 -35.41 76.52
C MET A 1 -35.93 -35.29 75.09
N ARG A 2 -35.38 -36.37 74.51
CA ARG A 2 -35.25 -36.58 73.06
C ARG A 2 -36.62 -37.04 72.51
N PRO A 3 -36.98 -36.82 71.21
CA PRO A 3 -36.38 -37.50 70.04
C PRO A 3 -36.13 -36.54 68.83
N SER A 4 -35.07 -36.69 68.05
CA SER A 4 -34.83 -37.66 66.95
C SER A 4 -35.84 -37.54 65.79
N MET A 5 -35.44 -36.85 64.71
CA MET A 5 -36.03 -37.02 63.38
C MET A 5 -34.95 -37.38 62.36
N LYS A 6 -35.31 -38.38 61.56
CA LYS A 6 -34.51 -39.14 60.63
C LYS A 6 -34.09 -38.32 59.42
N THR A 7 -32.87 -38.61 58.97
CA THR A 7 -32.38 -38.43 57.61
C THR A 7 -33.28 -39.11 56.57
N GLU A 8 -33.74 -38.36 55.58
CA GLU A 8 -34.10 -38.88 54.27
C GLU A 8 -33.23 -38.18 53.22
N ARG A 9 -32.34 -38.97 52.62
CA ARG A 9 -31.51 -38.59 51.49
C ARG A 9 -32.38 -38.59 50.24
N THR A 10 -32.62 -37.43 49.65
CA THR A 10 -32.97 -37.30 48.24
C THR A 10 -31.71 -36.95 47.46
N HIS A 11 -31.37 -37.82 46.50
CA HIS A 11 -30.28 -37.62 45.55
C HIS A 11 -30.44 -36.27 44.81
N PRO A 12 -29.39 -35.44 44.67
CA PRO A 12 -29.42 -34.38 43.68
C PRO A 12 -29.33 -35.02 42.30
N ALA A 13 -30.34 -34.75 41.48
CA ALA A 13 -30.33 -34.98 40.05
C ALA A 13 -29.02 -34.42 39.46
N ALA A 14 -28.45 -35.20 38.55
CA ALA A 14 -27.27 -34.84 37.79
C ALA A 14 -27.44 -33.46 37.14
N PHE A 15 -26.81 -32.44 37.72
CA PHE A 15 -26.54 -31.19 37.02
C PHE A 15 -25.59 -31.54 35.87
N SER A 16 -26.14 -31.61 34.66
CA SER A 16 -25.34 -31.85 33.47
C SER A 16 -24.33 -30.71 33.33
N ALA A 17 -23.05 -31.05 33.15
CA ALA A 17 -21.92 -30.12 33.04
C ALA A 17 -21.96 -29.19 31.81
N ARG A 18 -23.13 -28.97 31.19
CA ARG A 18 -23.34 -28.11 30.01
C ARG A 18 -23.77 -26.68 30.33
N GLU A 19 -24.04 -26.33 31.59
CA GLU A 19 -24.64 -25.03 31.94
C GLU A 19 -23.75 -24.12 32.83
N ALA A 20 -22.48 -23.94 32.49
CA ALA A 20 -21.66 -22.89 33.12
C ALA A 20 -20.68 -22.22 32.15
N ILE A 21 -20.97 -22.24 30.85
CA ILE A 21 -20.23 -21.43 29.89
C ILE A 21 -21.04 -20.16 29.67
N SER A 22 -20.47 -19.00 30.03
CA SER A 22 -21.08 -17.70 29.78
C SER A 22 -21.39 -17.55 28.28
N LEU A 23 -22.40 -16.76 27.94
CA LEU A 23 -22.78 -16.58 26.53
C LEU A 23 -21.61 -16.07 25.69
N GLU A 24 -20.74 -15.25 26.28
CA GLU A 24 -19.51 -14.77 25.65
C GLU A 24 -18.56 -15.92 25.32
N LYS A 25 -18.34 -16.85 26.25
CA LYS A 25 -17.43 -17.98 26.01
C LYS A 25 -18.02 -19.00 25.02
N ARG A 26 -19.35 -19.13 24.95
CA ARG A 26 -20.02 -19.90 23.88
C ARG A 26 -19.85 -19.22 22.53
N LEU A 27 -20.06 -17.90 22.47
CA LEU A 27 -19.85 -17.12 21.25
C LEU A 27 -18.41 -17.26 20.74
N LEU A 28 -17.40 -17.13 21.62
CA LEU A 28 -15.99 -17.33 21.25
C LEU A 28 -15.69 -18.73 20.69
N GLN A 29 -16.40 -19.77 21.15
CA GLN A 29 -16.26 -21.12 20.61
C GLN A 29 -16.88 -21.23 19.20
N GLU A 30 -18.06 -20.64 19.01
CA GLU A 30 -18.71 -20.56 17.69
C GLU A 30 -17.89 -19.74 16.70
N GLU A 31 -17.32 -18.60 17.13
CA GLU A 31 -16.43 -17.76 16.32
C GLU A 31 -15.20 -18.53 15.83
N LYS A 32 -14.60 -19.36 16.69
CA LYS A 32 -13.49 -20.23 16.27
C LYS A 32 -13.92 -21.23 15.18
N GLN A 33 -15.05 -21.91 15.37
CA GLN A 33 -15.57 -22.87 14.39
C GLN A 33 -15.96 -22.19 13.08
N PHE A 34 -16.51 -20.99 13.17
CA PHE A 34 -16.86 -20.15 12.04
C PHE A 34 -15.60 -19.77 11.25
N ALA A 35 -14.56 -19.26 11.91
CA ALA A 35 -13.29 -18.92 11.28
C ALA A 35 -12.65 -20.12 10.56
N GLU A 36 -12.59 -21.29 11.21
CA GLU A 36 -12.09 -22.53 10.59
C GLU A 36 -12.90 -22.95 9.36
N THR A 37 -14.22 -22.76 9.41
CA THR A 37 -15.12 -23.09 8.29
C THR A 37 -14.96 -22.11 7.14
N VAL A 38 -14.84 -20.82 7.43
CA VAL A 38 -14.54 -19.79 6.43
C VAL A 38 -13.19 -20.08 5.77
N LEU A 39 -12.16 -20.48 6.53
CA LEU A 39 -10.85 -20.83 5.99
C LEU A 39 -10.93 -22.02 5.02
N ARG A 40 -11.49 -23.16 5.47
CA ARG A 40 -11.67 -24.35 4.61
C ARG A 40 -12.44 -24.03 3.32
N ARG A 41 -13.50 -23.23 3.45
CA ARG A 41 -14.30 -22.77 2.29
C ARG A 41 -13.46 -21.90 1.34
N THR A 42 -12.65 -21.02 1.90
CA THR A 42 -11.77 -20.10 1.16
C THR A 42 -10.73 -20.88 0.36
N GLU A 43 -10.11 -21.89 0.96
CA GLU A 43 -9.16 -22.81 0.30
C GLU A 43 -9.82 -23.56 -0.86
N LEU A 44 -11.01 -24.16 -0.63
CA LEU A 44 -11.74 -24.89 -1.67
C LEU A 44 -12.10 -24.01 -2.87
N LEU A 45 -12.66 -22.82 -2.62
CA LEU A 45 -13.03 -21.90 -3.69
C LEU A 45 -11.79 -21.29 -4.36
N GLY A 46 -10.70 -21.10 -3.60
CA GLY A 46 -9.41 -20.64 -4.10
C GLY A 46 -8.83 -21.64 -5.11
N GLU A 47 -8.81 -22.91 -4.75
CA GLU A 47 -8.35 -23.99 -5.63
C GLU A 47 -9.20 -24.09 -6.91
N ILE A 48 -10.54 -23.98 -6.79
CA ILE A 48 -11.45 -23.92 -7.95
C ILE A 48 -11.08 -22.75 -8.86
N THR A 49 -10.89 -21.57 -8.28
CA THR A 49 -10.54 -20.33 -9.00
C THR A 49 -9.21 -20.47 -9.72
N ALA A 50 -8.18 -21.00 -9.05
CA ALA A 50 -6.86 -21.23 -9.62
C ALA A 50 -6.90 -22.23 -10.78
N ARG A 51 -7.64 -23.34 -10.63
CA ARG A 51 -7.85 -24.33 -11.70
C ARG A 51 -8.53 -23.70 -12.92
N ARG A 52 -9.56 -22.86 -12.73
CA ARG A 52 -10.23 -22.15 -13.83
C ARG A 52 -9.27 -21.22 -14.57
N ARG A 53 -8.48 -20.44 -13.84
CA ARG A 53 -7.49 -19.52 -14.42
C ARG A 53 -6.40 -20.25 -15.21
N ARG A 54 -5.89 -21.39 -14.70
CA ARG A 54 -4.98 -22.27 -15.45
C ARG A 54 -5.62 -22.76 -16.76
N GLY A 55 -6.93 -23.02 -16.74
CA GLY A 55 -7.73 -23.34 -17.92
C GLY A 55 -8.11 -22.14 -18.80
N ARG A 56 -7.53 -20.95 -18.59
CA ARG A 56 -7.84 -19.68 -19.30
C ARG A 56 -9.30 -19.24 -19.19
N LYS A 57 -10.01 -19.65 -18.15
CA LYS A 57 -11.37 -19.20 -17.83
C LYS A 57 -11.32 -18.07 -16.79
N PRO A 58 -12.37 -17.23 -16.72
CA PRO A 58 -12.54 -16.31 -15.61
C PRO A 58 -12.48 -17.04 -14.26
N GLY A 59 -11.81 -16.44 -13.28
CA GLY A 59 -11.67 -17.00 -11.94
C GLY A 59 -13.02 -17.10 -11.22
N ALA A 60 -13.83 -16.04 -11.32
CA ALA A 60 -15.22 -16.05 -10.87
C ALA A 60 -16.08 -16.98 -11.76
N ASP A 61 -17.04 -17.66 -11.12
CA ASP A 61 -17.97 -18.57 -11.79
C ASP A 61 -19.41 -18.20 -11.44
N PRO A 62 -20.12 -17.45 -12.29
CA PRO A 62 -21.46 -16.94 -11.99
C PRO A 62 -22.47 -18.05 -11.63
N GLU A 63 -22.39 -19.21 -12.28
CA GLU A 63 -23.30 -20.33 -11.99
C GLU A 63 -22.99 -21.00 -10.64
N LEU A 64 -21.71 -21.12 -10.30
CA LEU A 64 -21.30 -21.61 -8.97
C LEU A 64 -21.72 -20.62 -7.89
N GLU A 65 -21.48 -19.32 -8.08
CA GLU A 65 -21.88 -18.28 -7.11
C GLU A 65 -23.40 -18.26 -6.87
N LYS A 66 -24.18 -18.41 -7.95
CA LYS A 66 -25.63 -18.55 -7.87
C LYS A 66 -26.04 -19.80 -7.11
N THR A 67 -25.34 -20.91 -7.31
CA THR A 67 -25.58 -22.16 -6.59
C THR A 67 -25.22 -22.05 -5.11
N LEU A 68 -24.08 -21.43 -4.79
CA LEU A 68 -23.66 -21.13 -3.43
C LEU A 68 -24.69 -20.28 -2.69
N TRP A 69 -25.24 -19.25 -3.36
CA TRP A 69 -26.32 -18.45 -2.76
C TRP A 69 -27.57 -19.29 -2.48
N LYS A 70 -28.00 -20.17 -3.39
CA LYS A 70 -29.15 -21.04 -3.16
C LYS A 70 -28.94 -21.96 -1.95
N THR A 71 -27.72 -22.47 -1.74
CA THR A 71 -27.37 -23.26 -0.55
C THR A 71 -27.52 -22.43 0.73
N TRP A 72 -27.03 -21.18 0.72
CA TRP A 72 -27.19 -20.25 1.85
C TRP A 72 -28.65 -19.90 2.12
N GLU A 73 -29.42 -19.59 1.07
CA GLU A 73 -30.83 -19.26 1.15
C GLU A 73 -31.63 -20.40 1.79
N SER A 74 -31.36 -21.65 1.40
CA SER A 74 -31.99 -22.82 2.02
C SER A 74 -31.65 -22.95 3.50
N ALA A 75 -30.41 -22.68 3.90
CA ALA A 75 -29.98 -22.79 5.31
C ALA A 75 -30.54 -21.64 6.17
N LEU A 76 -30.68 -20.44 5.59
CA LEU A 76 -31.16 -19.25 6.28
C LEU A 76 -32.69 -19.19 6.36
N SER A 77 -33.41 -19.92 5.51
CA SER A 77 -34.88 -19.89 5.43
C SER A 77 -35.59 -20.33 6.72
N SER A 78 -34.93 -21.10 7.59
CA SER A 78 -35.47 -21.56 8.87
C SER A 78 -35.18 -20.62 10.06
N GLY A 79 -34.37 -19.57 9.86
CA GLY A 79 -33.96 -18.64 10.91
C GLY A 79 -34.89 -17.42 11.08
N SER A 80 -34.88 -16.81 12.26
CA SER A 80 -35.62 -15.57 12.55
C SER A 80 -35.15 -14.36 11.75
N PHE A 81 -33.90 -14.38 11.28
CA PHE A 81 -33.27 -13.36 10.44
C PHE A 81 -32.92 -13.97 9.07
N GLY A 82 -33.97 -14.39 8.34
CA GLY A 82 -33.90 -15.16 7.10
C GLY A 82 -33.10 -14.53 5.95
N PRO A 83 -33.30 -14.97 4.68
CA PRO A 83 -32.52 -14.49 3.55
C PRO A 83 -32.59 -12.95 3.42
N HIS A 84 -31.45 -12.29 3.59
CA HIS A 84 -31.36 -10.83 3.64
C HIS A 84 -30.15 -10.36 2.81
N ARG A 85 -30.19 -9.12 2.31
CA ARG A 85 -29.10 -8.54 1.51
C ARG A 85 -27.74 -8.60 2.19
N HIS A 86 -27.71 -8.55 3.53
CA HIS A 86 -26.48 -8.62 4.32
C HIS A 86 -25.84 -10.01 4.28
N TRP A 87 -26.63 -11.08 4.24
CA TRP A 87 -26.11 -12.43 4.05
C TRP A 87 -25.49 -12.61 2.66
N ARG A 88 -26.11 -12.02 1.65
CA ARG A 88 -25.60 -12.05 0.28
C ARG A 88 -24.30 -11.25 0.13
N ALA A 89 -24.23 -10.08 0.77
CA ALA A 89 -23.00 -9.30 0.87
C ALA A 89 -21.91 -10.08 1.61
N PHE A 90 -22.24 -10.73 2.73
CA PHE A 90 -21.29 -11.57 3.48
C PHE A 90 -20.77 -12.75 2.63
N LEU A 91 -21.64 -13.41 1.88
CA LEU A 91 -21.23 -14.45 0.94
C LEU A 91 -20.26 -13.91 -0.13
N ALA A 92 -20.52 -12.72 -0.67
CA ALA A 92 -19.62 -12.08 -1.63
C ALA A 92 -18.26 -11.72 -1.01
N GLN A 93 -18.25 -11.27 0.26
CA GLN A 93 -17.01 -11.01 1.01
C GLN A 93 -16.19 -12.29 1.19
N THR A 94 -16.83 -13.39 1.60
CA THR A 94 -16.14 -14.68 1.75
C THR A 94 -15.70 -15.30 0.42
N ASN A 95 -16.40 -15.05 -0.69
CA ASN A 95 -15.90 -15.40 -2.04
C ASN A 95 -14.61 -14.64 -2.38
N SER A 96 -14.56 -13.38 -2.00
CA SER A 96 -13.44 -12.49 -2.34
C SER A 96 -12.15 -12.88 -1.61
N LEU A 97 -12.26 -13.42 -0.38
CA LEU A 97 -11.13 -14.06 0.30
C LEU A 97 -10.52 -15.18 -0.55
N ALA A 98 -11.37 -15.99 -1.20
CA ALA A 98 -10.91 -17.11 -2.02
C ALA A 98 -10.26 -16.64 -3.32
N TYR A 99 -10.77 -15.57 -3.92
CA TYR A 99 -10.14 -14.96 -5.09
C TYR A 99 -8.79 -14.35 -4.73
N ALA A 100 -8.69 -13.68 -3.59
CA ALA A 100 -7.43 -13.18 -3.07
C ALA A 100 -6.43 -14.31 -2.78
N LEU A 101 -6.89 -15.43 -2.21
CA LEU A 101 -6.05 -16.62 -2.01
C LEU A 101 -5.58 -17.21 -3.35
N ALA A 102 -6.44 -17.29 -4.36
CA ALA A 102 -6.08 -17.77 -5.69
C ALA A 102 -5.13 -16.81 -6.43
N ASP A 103 -5.18 -15.52 -6.15
CA ASP A 103 -4.16 -14.54 -6.59
C ASP A 103 -2.79 -14.85 -5.94
N GLN A 104 -2.79 -15.41 -4.72
CA GLN A 104 -1.58 -15.82 -4.00
C GLN A 104 -1.04 -17.19 -4.38
N GLU A 105 -1.84 -18.16 -4.87
CA GLU A 105 -1.35 -19.50 -5.28
C GLU A 105 -0.36 -19.46 -6.47
N GLY A 106 -0.29 -18.35 -7.20
CA GLY A 106 0.75 -18.09 -8.20
C GLY A 106 2.01 -17.44 -7.62
N ALA A 107 1.96 -16.97 -6.38
CA ALA A 107 3.12 -16.45 -5.65
C ALA A 107 3.95 -17.62 -5.11
N PRO A 108 5.28 -17.52 -5.11
CA PRO A 108 6.14 -18.51 -4.45
C PRO A 108 5.67 -18.71 -3.00
N GLU A 109 5.77 -19.94 -2.47
CA GLU A 109 5.49 -20.26 -1.06
C GLU A 109 5.95 -19.11 -0.17
N ARG A 110 5.12 -18.66 0.79
CA ARG A 110 5.46 -17.67 1.81
C ARG A 110 6.59 -18.20 2.69
N LYS A 111 7.79 -18.30 2.13
CA LYS A 111 9.02 -18.51 2.87
C LYS A 111 9.29 -17.20 3.57
N ALA A 112 9.04 -17.23 4.87
CA ALA A 112 9.44 -16.18 5.80
C ALA A 112 10.86 -15.72 5.44
N TRP A 113 10.99 -14.45 5.04
CA TRP A 113 12.23 -13.95 4.46
C TRP A 113 13.15 -13.47 5.56
N ILE A 114 14.16 -14.28 5.88
CA ILE A 114 15.12 -13.97 6.94
C ILE A 114 16.15 -12.96 6.42
N LEU A 115 16.23 -11.81 7.06
CA LEU A 115 17.13 -10.71 6.72
C LEU A 115 18.40 -10.80 7.56
N ARG A 116 19.51 -11.19 6.94
CA ARG A 116 20.86 -11.23 7.56
C ARG A 116 21.87 -10.49 6.69
N PRO A 117 21.71 -9.19 6.47
CA PRO A 117 22.61 -8.46 5.60
C PRO A 117 23.96 -8.23 6.28
N ALA A 118 25.01 -8.12 5.47
CA ALA A 118 26.29 -7.57 5.89
C ALA A 118 26.48 -6.24 5.18
N ALA A 119 26.66 -5.14 5.92
CA ALA A 119 26.80 -3.81 5.33
C ALA A 119 27.93 -3.74 4.30
N ALA A 120 27.62 -3.18 3.12
CA ALA A 120 28.62 -2.75 2.15
C ALA A 120 29.46 -1.57 2.66
N SER A 121 30.61 -1.33 2.03
CA SER A 121 31.42 -0.11 2.21
C SER A 121 30.62 1.13 1.72
N PRO A 122 31.11 2.39 1.88
CA PRO A 122 30.37 3.58 1.50
C PRO A 122 29.68 3.52 0.13
N ILE A 123 28.43 3.98 0.06
CA ILE A 123 27.53 3.75 -1.08
C ILE A 123 27.16 5.07 -1.76
N HIS A 124 27.10 5.04 -3.10
CA HIS A 124 26.46 6.06 -3.93
C HIS A 124 25.39 5.39 -4.78
N LEU A 125 24.14 5.84 -4.69
CA LEU A 125 23.04 5.30 -5.51
C LEU A 125 22.05 6.40 -5.90
N HIS A 126 21.32 6.19 -6.99
CA HIS A 126 20.14 6.99 -7.28
C HIS A 126 19.00 6.63 -6.33
N GLY A 127 18.41 7.65 -5.70
CA GLY A 127 17.23 7.46 -4.85
C GLY A 127 15.96 7.31 -5.67
N PRO A 128 14.90 6.69 -5.10
CA PRO A 128 13.59 6.70 -5.70
C PRO A 128 13.06 8.14 -5.81
N SER A 129 12.49 8.48 -6.96
CA SER A 129 11.72 9.71 -7.13
C SER A 129 10.39 9.60 -6.40
N ASP A 130 9.81 10.74 -6.04
CA ASP A 130 8.48 10.84 -5.43
C ASP A 130 7.45 10.06 -6.26
N VAL A 131 6.89 9.02 -5.64
CA VAL A 131 5.99 8.07 -6.28
C VAL A 131 4.72 8.76 -6.78
N ARG A 132 4.19 9.70 -5.98
CA ARG A 132 2.90 10.35 -6.23
C ARG A 132 3.05 11.43 -7.29
N LEU A 133 4.10 12.23 -7.25
CA LEU A 133 4.40 13.18 -8.32
C LEU A 133 4.72 12.47 -9.64
N SER A 134 5.37 11.30 -9.60
CA SER A 134 5.56 10.48 -10.80
C SER A 134 4.23 10.08 -11.45
N LEU A 135 3.22 9.72 -10.66
CA LEU A 135 1.85 9.47 -11.13
C LEU A 135 1.21 10.73 -11.74
N ILE A 136 1.32 11.88 -11.06
CA ILE A 136 0.71 13.13 -11.49
C ILE A 136 1.30 13.66 -12.79
N PHE A 137 2.63 13.69 -12.93
CA PHE A 137 3.27 14.15 -14.16
C PHE A 137 2.96 13.21 -15.33
N THR A 138 2.88 11.89 -15.09
CA THR A 138 2.44 10.92 -16.09
C THR A 138 0.98 11.16 -16.50
N PHE A 139 0.11 11.40 -15.51
CA PHE A 139 -1.30 11.72 -15.73
C PHE A 139 -1.47 13.02 -16.52
N TRP A 140 -0.79 14.10 -16.15
CA TRP A 140 -0.83 15.40 -16.84
C TRP A 140 -0.30 15.31 -18.26
N ALA A 141 0.81 14.60 -18.49
CA ALA A 141 1.34 14.38 -19.83
C ALA A 141 0.30 13.75 -20.75
N ALA A 142 -0.37 12.70 -20.29
CA ALA A 142 -1.38 12.01 -21.08
C ALA A 142 -2.70 12.79 -21.18
N ALA A 143 -3.17 13.42 -20.12
CA ALA A 143 -4.41 14.21 -20.11
C ALA A 143 -4.32 15.46 -20.99
N GLY A 144 -3.17 16.14 -20.99
CA GLY A 144 -2.88 17.29 -21.84
C GLY A 144 -2.34 16.93 -23.23
N ASN A 145 -2.18 15.64 -23.55
CA ASN A 145 -1.57 15.17 -24.80
C ASN A 145 -0.18 15.79 -25.08
N MET A 146 0.66 15.92 -24.05
CA MET A 146 1.96 16.60 -24.10
C MET A 146 3.09 15.59 -24.25
N GLN A 147 4.09 15.88 -25.10
CA GLN A 147 5.28 15.04 -25.19
C GLN A 147 6.09 15.13 -23.89
N SER A 148 6.39 13.99 -23.26
CA SER A 148 7.13 13.96 -22.01
C SER A 148 7.88 12.65 -21.81
N THR A 149 9.04 12.72 -21.16
CA THR A 149 9.90 11.60 -20.76
C THR A 149 10.28 11.76 -19.31
N LEU A 150 9.56 11.05 -18.44
CA LEU A 150 9.87 10.97 -17.02
C LEU A 150 10.97 9.92 -16.82
N ARG A 151 12.16 10.37 -16.41
CA ARG A 151 13.32 9.48 -16.20
C ARG A 151 13.34 8.91 -14.80
N ARG A 152 13.60 7.61 -14.73
CA ARG A 152 13.80 6.79 -13.52
C ARG A 152 12.69 6.96 -12.48
N PRO A 153 11.41 6.91 -12.86
CA PRO A 153 10.35 6.90 -11.87
C PRO A 153 10.45 5.64 -11.02
N ALA A 154 9.93 5.70 -9.80
CA ALA A 154 9.59 4.48 -9.06
C ALA A 154 8.49 3.72 -9.81
N LEU A 155 8.89 2.89 -10.78
CA LEU A 155 7.99 2.13 -11.65
C LEU A 155 7.30 1.03 -10.87
N ASN A 156 6.21 1.37 -10.22
CA ASN A 156 5.46 0.51 -9.34
C ASN A 156 4.10 0.10 -9.95
N ASP A 157 3.39 -0.80 -9.30
CA ASP A 157 2.14 -1.35 -9.85
C ASP A 157 1.10 -0.25 -10.09
N GLY A 158 1.01 0.74 -9.20
CA GLY A 158 0.15 1.91 -9.36
C GLY A 158 0.44 2.72 -10.63
N LEU A 159 1.71 2.99 -10.91
CA LEU A 159 2.11 3.73 -12.12
C LEU A 159 1.85 2.90 -13.39
N ILE A 160 2.12 1.60 -13.35
CA ILE A 160 1.86 0.69 -14.47
C ILE A 160 0.35 0.59 -14.74
N GLU A 161 -0.48 0.47 -13.71
CA GLU A 161 -1.94 0.42 -13.84
C GLU A 161 -2.51 1.72 -14.38
N LEU A 162 -2.03 2.88 -13.91
CA LEU A 162 -2.39 4.18 -14.48
C LEU A 162 -2.04 4.26 -15.97
N ILE A 163 -0.83 3.86 -16.35
CA ILE A 163 -0.41 3.85 -17.75
C ILE A 163 -1.33 2.96 -18.60
N LYS A 164 -1.63 1.74 -18.12
CA LYS A 164 -2.54 0.80 -18.81
C LYS A 164 -3.96 1.37 -18.92
N ALA A 165 -4.48 2.03 -17.89
CA ALA A 165 -5.80 2.65 -17.91
C ALA A 165 -5.86 3.81 -18.92
N MET A 166 -4.86 4.70 -18.92
CA MET A 166 -4.79 5.84 -19.84
C MET A 166 -4.59 5.40 -21.29
N ASN A 167 -3.84 4.33 -21.55
CA ASN A 167 -3.68 3.78 -22.89
C ASN A 167 -4.98 3.18 -23.46
N GLN A 168 -5.88 2.64 -22.62
CA GLN A 168 -7.21 2.21 -23.05
C GLN A 168 -8.07 3.40 -23.53
N LEU A 169 -7.76 4.62 -23.07
CA LEU A 169 -8.38 5.87 -23.49
C LEU A 169 -7.68 6.55 -24.69
N GLY A 170 -6.65 5.92 -25.26
CA GLY A 170 -5.94 6.41 -26.44
C GLY A 170 -4.63 7.15 -26.16
N ALA A 171 -4.16 7.21 -24.91
CA ALA A 171 -2.86 7.79 -24.58
C ALA A 171 -1.69 7.13 -25.36
N GLY A 172 -0.58 7.85 -25.48
CA GLY A 172 0.65 7.37 -26.10
C GLY A 172 1.71 6.98 -25.07
N LEU A 173 1.32 6.36 -23.94
CA LEU A 173 2.23 6.03 -22.85
C LEU A 173 2.96 4.70 -23.11
N SER A 174 4.26 4.69 -22.87
CA SER A 174 5.11 3.49 -22.84
C SER A 174 6.09 3.59 -21.70
N TRP A 175 6.60 2.47 -21.22
CA TRP A 175 7.57 2.44 -20.14
C TRP A 175 8.59 1.33 -20.33
N ASP A 176 9.76 1.53 -19.72
CA ASP A 176 10.78 0.52 -19.51
C ASP A 176 11.34 0.66 -18.08
N SER A 177 12.49 0.04 -17.78
CA SER A 177 13.10 0.10 -16.44
C SER A 177 13.66 1.48 -16.08
N GLU A 178 13.89 2.35 -17.06
CA GLU A 178 14.59 3.63 -16.91
C GLU A 178 13.69 4.84 -17.18
N ALA A 179 12.56 4.70 -17.87
CA ALA A 179 11.70 5.83 -18.18
C ALA A 179 10.23 5.46 -18.40
N VAL A 180 9.37 6.45 -18.17
CA VAL A 180 8.00 6.51 -18.68
C VAL A 180 7.94 7.61 -19.72
N VAL A 181 7.47 7.28 -20.92
CA VAL A 181 7.42 8.18 -22.08
C VAL A 181 5.97 8.33 -22.52
N HIS A 182 5.50 9.58 -22.62
CA HIS A 182 4.28 9.92 -23.33
C HIS A 182 4.62 10.51 -24.71
N ARG A 183 4.15 9.84 -25.77
CA ARG A 183 4.20 10.36 -27.14
C ARG A 183 2.90 11.06 -27.48
N GLN A 184 3.00 12.32 -27.86
CA GLN A 184 1.85 13.09 -28.34
C GLN A 184 1.15 12.37 -29.50
N ARG A 185 -0.17 12.28 -29.42
CA ARG A 185 -1.02 11.64 -30.44
C ARG A 185 -1.59 12.67 -31.41
N ARG A 186 -1.73 12.27 -32.68
CA ARG A 186 -2.31 13.09 -33.77
C ARG A 186 -3.83 13.14 -33.71
N ALA A 187 -4.47 12.01 -33.42
CA ALA A 187 -5.86 12.01 -32.98
C ALA A 187 -5.91 12.82 -31.68
N GLY A 188 -6.96 13.61 -31.47
CA GLY A 188 -7.13 14.47 -30.30
C GLY A 188 -7.02 13.72 -28.96
N GLY A 189 -7.14 14.44 -27.84
CA GLY A 189 -6.94 13.92 -26.49
C GLY A 189 -7.78 12.69 -26.11
N LEU A 190 -7.66 12.25 -24.86
CA LEU A 190 -8.26 11.01 -24.34
C LEU A 190 -9.76 10.86 -24.67
N GLU A 191 -10.17 9.66 -25.09
CA GLU A 191 -11.52 9.36 -25.55
C GLU A 191 -12.27 8.52 -24.51
N LEU A 192 -13.10 9.15 -23.67
CA LEU A 192 -13.78 8.49 -22.55
C LEU A 192 -15.20 7.99 -22.87
N GLU A 193 -15.85 8.57 -23.87
CA GLU A 193 -17.27 8.34 -24.15
C GLU A 193 -17.56 6.89 -24.54
N GLN A 194 -18.53 6.28 -23.87
CA GLN A 194 -18.96 4.88 -24.02
C GLN A 194 -17.84 3.84 -23.84
N LYS A 195 -16.69 4.21 -23.25
CA LYS A 195 -15.60 3.27 -22.98
C LYS A 195 -15.89 2.41 -21.76
N THR A 196 -15.31 1.21 -21.78
CA THR A 196 -15.15 0.37 -20.59
C THR A 196 -13.65 0.22 -20.32
N ILE A 197 -13.21 0.61 -19.13
CA ILE A 197 -11.79 0.68 -18.77
C ILE A 197 -11.55 -0.27 -17.61
N HIS A 198 -10.48 -1.06 -17.71
CA HIS A 198 -9.98 -1.85 -16.59
C HIS A 198 -8.89 -1.07 -15.85
N LEU A 199 -9.10 -0.86 -14.55
CA LEU A 199 -8.28 0.01 -13.70
C LEU A 199 -7.21 -0.73 -12.88
N GLY A 200 -7.24 -2.08 -12.88
CA GLY A 200 -6.41 -2.88 -11.99
C GLY A 200 -6.97 -2.89 -10.56
N GLN A 201 -6.10 -2.75 -9.56
CA GLN A 201 -6.47 -2.84 -8.14
C GLN A 201 -6.20 -1.59 -7.31
N HIS A 202 -5.52 -0.56 -7.84
CA HIS A 202 -5.16 0.62 -7.05
C HIS A 202 -6.26 1.70 -6.98
N ARG A 203 -6.60 2.13 -5.75
CA ARG A 203 -7.56 3.22 -5.47
C ARG A 203 -7.19 4.54 -6.15
N THR A 204 -5.90 4.86 -6.21
CA THR A 204 -5.39 6.08 -6.83
C THR A 204 -5.71 6.14 -8.33
N THR A 205 -5.63 5.01 -9.02
CA THR A 205 -5.98 4.92 -10.45
C THR A 205 -7.48 5.17 -10.65
N LEU A 206 -8.32 4.56 -9.81
CA LEU A 206 -9.77 4.85 -9.80
C LEU A 206 -10.05 6.34 -9.58
N ALA A 207 -9.39 6.96 -8.60
CA ALA A 207 -9.58 8.37 -8.30
C ALA A 207 -9.23 9.29 -9.46
N LEU A 208 -8.06 9.10 -10.08
CA LEU A 208 -7.61 9.89 -11.22
C LEU A 208 -8.55 9.72 -12.42
N MET A 209 -8.99 8.49 -12.71
CA MET A 209 -9.88 8.25 -13.85
C MET A 209 -11.30 8.79 -13.60
N LEU A 210 -11.83 8.66 -12.38
CA LEU A 210 -13.10 9.27 -12.01
C LEU A 210 -13.03 10.80 -12.10
N ALA A 211 -11.99 11.42 -11.54
CA ALA A 211 -11.80 12.86 -11.58
C ALA A 211 -11.70 13.37 -13.03
N LEU A 212 -10.87 12.73 -13.87
CA LEU A 212 -10.78 13.07 -15.28
C LEU A 212 -12.14 12.99 -16.00
N ALA A 213 -12.94 11.95 -15.73
CA ALA A 213 -14.23 11.73 -16.37
C ALA A 213 -15.32 12.71 -15.90
N MET A 214 -15.29 13.16 -14.64
CA MET A 214 -16.24 14.16 -14.13
C MET A 214 -16.13 15.52 -14.84
N GLY A 215 -14.93 15.86 -15.32
CA GLY A 215 -14.70 17.10 -16.07
C GLY A 215 -15.27 17.13 -17.50
N ARG A 216 -15.86 16.02 -17.98
CA ARG A 216 -16.33 15.90 -19.37
C ARG A 216 -17.75 15.33 -19.42
N PRO A 217 -18.57 15.77 -20.38
CA PRO A 217 -19.87 15.16 -20.59
C PRO A 217 -19.66 13.74 -21.14
N GLY A 218 -20.39 12.77 -20.58
CA GLY A 218 -20.34 11.42 -21.11
C GLY A 218 -20.65 10.29 -20.15
N VAL A 219 -20.51 9.07 -20.67
CA VAL A 219 -20.71 7.81 -19.93
C VAL A 219 -19.46 6.94 -20.04
N VAL A 220 -18.93 6.49 -18.91
CA VAL A 220 -17.79 5.58 -18.84
C VAL A 220 -18.04 4.46 -17.84
N LYS A 221 -17.58 3.25 -18.15
CA LYS A 221 -17.65 2.09 -17.25
C LYS A 221 -16.26 1.76 -16.73
N PHE A 222 -16.16 1.59 -15.42
CA PHE A 222 -14.95 1.20 -14.72
C PHE A 222 -15.08 -0.23 -14.22
N SER A 223 -14.06 -1.03 -14.49
CA SER A 223 -13.87 -2.38 -13.94
C SER A 223 -12.53 -2.46 -13.24
N GLY A 224 -12.37 -3.39 -12.30
CA GLY A 224 -11.14 -3.58 -11.54
C GLY A 224 -10.99 -5.00 -11.03
N SER A 225 -10.01 -5.18 -10.16
CA SER A 225 -9.66 -6.43 -9.50
C SER A 225 -9.26 -6.17 -8.06
N GLY A 226 -9.10 -7.24 -7.27
CA GLY A 226 -8.59 -7.18 -5.90
C GLY A 226 -9.35 -6.17 -5.05
N GLU A 227 -8.60 -5.20 -4.51
CA GLU A 227 -9.11 -4.16 -3.62
C GLU A 227 -10.28 -3.36 -4.20
N LEU A 228 -10.28 -3.04 -5.50
CA LEU A 228 -11.34 -2.23 -6.11
C LEU A 228 -12.69 -2.94 -6.19
N ASN A 229 -12.73 -4.27 -6.19
CA ASN A 229 -13.98 -5.03 -6.15
C ASN A 229 -14.63 -4.97 -4.75
N MET A 230 -13.84 -4.67 -3.72
CA MET A 230 -14.22 -4.66 -2.31
C MET A 230 -14.35 -3.26 -1.73
N LEU A 231 -13.84 -2.25 -2.44
CA LEU A 231 -13.89 -0.86 -2.06
C LEU A 231 -15.33 -0.38 -1.92
N SER A 232 -15.69 0.26 -0.79
CA SER A 232 -16.99 0.93 -0.69
C SER A 232 -17.02 2.16 -1.61
N LEU A 233 -17.93 2.17 -2.59
CA LEU A 233 -18.08 3.30 -3.51
C LEU A 233 -18.85 4.49 -2.92
N LYS A 234 -19.46 4.35 -1.74
CA LYS A 234 -20.31 5.40 -1.14
C LYS A 234 -19.62 6.78 -0.99
N PRO A 235 -18.37 6.90 -0.49
CA PRO A 235 -17.68 8.20 -0.45
C PRO A 235 -17.46 8.81 -1.85
N TRP A 236 -17.25 7.97 -2.84
CA TRP A 236 -17.02 8.34 -4.24
C TRP A 236 -18.31 8.84 -4.90
N GLU A 237 -19.43 8.15 -4.68
CA GLU A 237 -20.77 8.53 -5.16
C GLU A 237 -21.19 9.91 -4.65
N ASN A 238 -20.94 10.19 -3.36
CA ASN A 238 -21.25 11.49 -2.75
C ASN A 238 -20.52 12.65 -3.44
N ILE A 239 -19.23 12.46 -3.75
CA ILE A 239 -18.42 13.46 -4.47
C ILE A 239 -18.86 13.60 -5.92
N CYS A 240 -19.13 12.48 -6.61
CA CYS A 240 -19.63 12.52 -7.99
C CYS A 240 -20.93 13.33 -8.06
N THR A 241 -21.85 13.11 -7.11
CA THR A 241 -23.14 13.81 -7.05
C THR A 241 -22.97 15.31 -6.89
N GLN A 242 -22.06 15.76 -6.01
CA GLN A 242 -21.76 17.19 -5.85
C GLN A 242 -21.24 17.84 -7.14
N LEU A 243 -20.52 17.06 -7.96
CA LEU A 243 -19.90 17.52 -9.20
C LEU A 243 -20.79 17.31 -10.44
N GLY A 244 -22.09 17.03 -10.25
CA GLY A 244 -23.03 16.86 -11.36
C GLY A 244 -22.84 15.56 -12.15
N ALA A 245 -22.25 14.54 -11.51
CA ALA A 245 -22.08 13.21 -12.06
C ALA A 245 -22.80 12.15 -11.18
N ARG A 246 -23.08 10.99 -11.76
CA ARG A 246 -23.72 9.86 -11.10
C ARG A 246 -22.86 8.63 -11.27
N LEU A 247 -22.35 8.11 -10.15
CA LEU A 247 -21.64 6.84 -10.11
C LEU A 247 -22.64 5.75 -9.71
N HIS A 248 -22.89 4.82 -10.63
CA HIS A 248 -23.84 3.72 -10.46
C HIS A 248 -23.10 2.40 -10.42
N GLN A 249 -23.14 1.74 -9.27
CA GLN A 249 -22.62 0.39 -9.16
C GLN A 249 -23.42 -0.59 -10.04
N LEU A 250 -22.72 -1.43 -10.80
CA LEU A 250 -23.36 -2.38 -11.72
C LEU A 250 -23.66 -3.73 -11.07
N ASN A 251 -22.96 -4.07 -9.98
CA ASN A 251 -23.24 -5.26 -9.17
C ASN A 251 -23.81 -4.85 -7.80
N PRO A 252 -25.14 -4.92 -7.57
CA PRO A 252 -25.77 -4.48 -6.33
C PRO A 252 -25.46 -5.39 -5.11
N HIS A 253 -24.71 -6.47 -5.31
CA HIS A 253 -24.37 -7.44 -4.26
C HIS A 253 -22.90 -7.39 -3.85
N ALA A 254 -22.07 -6.64 -4.57
CA ALA A 254 -20.71 -6.29 -4.15
C ALA A 254 -20.71 -4.84 -3.65
N PRO A 255 -19.68 -4.36 -2.94
CA PRO A 255 -19.57 -2.95 -2.55
C PRO A 255 -18.75 -2.09 -3.54
N GLY A 256 -17.94 -2.70 -4.40
CA GLY A 256 -16.98 -2.03 -5.29
C GLY A 256 -17.29 -2.09 -6.78
N LEU A 257 -16.25 -2.03 -7.60
CA LEU A 257 -16.35 -2.15 -9.06
C LEU A 257 -16.94 -3.52 -9.48
N PRO A 258 -17.60 -3.62 -10.66
CA PRO A 258 -17.71 -2.61 -11.70
C PRO A 258 -18.77 -1.52 -11.43
N ALA A 259 -18.50 -0.31 -11.91
CA ALA A 259 -19.38 0.85 -11.79
C ALA A 259 -19.43 1.66 -13.11
N ARG A 260 -20.54 2.35 -13.32
CA ARG A 260 -20.77 3.24 -14.47
C ARG A 260 -20.84 4.68 -13.96
N LEU A 261 -20.03 5.57 -14.51
CA LEU A 261 -20.12 7.00 -14.28
C LEU A 261 -20.86 7.66 -15.43
N GLU A 262 -21.86 8.47 -15.11
CA GLU A 262 -22.53 9.38 -16.03
C GLU A 262 -22.23 10.81 -15.60
N SER A 263 -21.62 11.61 -16.46
CA SER A 263 -21.18 12.96 -16.13
C SER A 263 -21.80 13.98 -17.08
N GLY A 264 -22.27 15.10 -16.53
CA GLY A 264 -22.70 16.25 -17.32
C GLY A 264 -21.56 17.15 -17.81
N GLY A 265 -20.32 16.94 -17.32
CA GLY A 265 -19.16 17.75 -17.67
C GLY A 265 -19.18 19.18 -17.12
N GLN A 266 -19.99 19.44 -16.08
CA GLN A 266 -20.16 20.76 -15.45
C GLN A 266 -19.56 20.79 -14.04
N ALA A 267 -18.56 19.96 -13.76
CA ALA A 267 -17.86 19.94 -12.48
C ALA A 267 -17.15 21.28 -12.24
N HIS A 268 -17.58 22.04 -11.23
CA HIS A 268 -17.02 23.37 -10.94
C HIS A 268 -16.81 23.68 -9.45
N SER A 269 -17.49 22.98 -8.53
CA SER A 269 -17.34 23.21 -7.09
C SER A 269 -17.61 21.96 -6.27
N VAL A 270 -16.81 21.73 -5.24
CA VAL A 270 -16.98 20.60 -4.31
C VAL A 270 -16.64 21.03 -2.87
N ARG A 271 -17.37 20.45 -1.91
CA ARG A 271 -17.05 20.57 -0.48
C ARG A 271 -16.49 19.24 0.01
N LEU A 272 -15.23 19.28 0.44
CA LEU A 272 -14.52 18.14 1.00
C LEU A 272 -14.95 17.88 2.44
N SER A 273 -15.03 16.60 2.80
CA SER A 273 -15.22 16.13 4.18
C SER A 273 -13.91 15.55 4.71
N PRO A 274 -13.60 15.67 6.01
CA PRO A 274 -12.42 15.03 6.62
C PRO A 274 -12.37 13.51 6.44
N ASP A 275 -13.53 12.86 6.33
CA ASP A 275 -13.63 11.38 6.23
C ASP A 275 -13.42 10.85 4.80
N LEU A 276 -13.11 11.72 3.83
CA LEU A 276 -12.88 11.27 2.47
C LEU A 276 -11.58 10.46 2.37
N PRO A 277 -11.57 9.37 1.60
CA PRO A 277 -10.32 8.76 1.16
C PRO A 277 -9.40 9.82 0.57
N TRP A 278 -8.12 9.83 0.97
CA TRP A 278 -7.16 10.87 0.59
C TRP A 278 -6.98 10.96 -0.93
N GLU A 279 -7.22 9.87 -1.66
CA GLU A 279 -7.10 9.76 -3.12
C GLU A 279 -8.06 10.72 -3.84
N LEU A 280 -9.25 10.94 -3.28
CA LEU A 280 -10.31 11.76 -3.90
C LEU A 280 -9.94 13.24 -4.01
N PRO A 281 -9.68 13.99 -2.92
CA PRO A 281 -9.31 15.39 -3.01
C PRO A 281 -8.02 15.58 -3.81
N TRP A 282 -7.07 14.64 -3.68
CA TRP A 282 -5.83 14.64 -4.44
C TRP A 282 -6.08 14.49 -5.96
N ALA A 283 -6.87 13.51 -6.39
CA ALA A 283 -7.18 13.31 -7.81
C ALA A 283 -8.03 14.43 -8.41
N LEU A 284 -8.99 14.97 -7.64
CA LEU A 284 -9.78 16.13 -8.05
C LEU A 284 -8.88 17.34 -8.31
N LEU A 285 -7.93 17.59 -7.41
CA LEU A 285 -6.97 18.67 -7.58
C LEU A 285 -6.09 18.47 -8.82
N ALA A 286 -5.68 17.22 -9.09
CA ALA A 286 -4.89 16.87 -10.27
C ALA A 286 -5.65 17.06 -11.60
N ALA A 287 -6.95 16.78 -11.61
CA ALA A 287 -7.80 16.86 -12.80
C ALA A 287 -8.40 18.26 -13.01
N ALA A 288 -8.51 19.07 -11.95
CA ALA A 288 -9.09 20.41 -11.96
C ALA A 288 -8.61 21.33 -13.10
N PRO A 289 -7.33 21.36 -13.49
CA PRO A 289 -6.87 22.27 -14.54
C PRO A 289 -7.43 21.93 -15.93
N PHE A 290 -7.98 20.72 -16.10
CA PHE A 290 -8.61 20.25 -17.35
C PHE A 290 -10.13 20.46 -17.36
N TYR A 291 -10.74 20.98 -16.29
CA TYR A 291 -12.18 21.24 -16.25
C TYR A 291 -12.48 22.56 -16.93
N PRO A 292 -13.58 22.69 -17.71
CA PRO A 292 -13.86 23.91 -18.47
C PRO A 292 -13.92 25.19 -17.63
N GLN A 293 -14.36 25.09 -16.37
CA GLN A 293 -14.48 26.21 -15.43
C GLN A 293 -13.43 26.16 -14.32
N GLY A 294 -12.47 25.24 -14.39
CA GLY A 294 -11.62 24.90 -13.24
C GLY A 294 -12.40 24.17 -12.15
N LEU A 295 -11.86 24.17 -10.92
CA LEU A 295 -12.52 23.55 -9.78
C LEU A 295 -12.30 24.36 -8.50
N ARG A 296 -13.40 24.70 -7.84
CA ARG A 296 -13.39 25.26 -6.49
C ARG A 296 -13.50 24.12 -5.47
N LEU A 297 -12.46 23.95 -4.65
CA LEU A 297 -12.45 23.01 -3.54
C LEU A 297 -12.59 23.79 -2.23
N THR A 298 -13.59 23.45 -1.43
CA THR A 298 -13.79 24.04 -0.09
C THR A 298 -13.81 22.95 0.96
N TRP A 299 -13.48 23.27 2.20
CA TRP A 299 -13.44 22.33 3.32
C TRP A 299 -13.86 23.01 4.63
N PRO A 300 -14.29 22.25 5.66
CA PRO A 300 -14.57 22.81 6.98
C PRO A 300 -13.30 23.28 7.69
N GLU A 301 -13.44 24.13 8.72
CA GLU A 301 -12.30 24.72 9.46
C GLU A 301 -11.38 23.66 10.10
N ASN A 302 -11.92 22.52 10.50
CA ASN A 302 -11.17 21.41 11.09
C ASN A 302 -10.50 20.51 10.05
N PHE A 303 -10.60 20.81 8.75
CA PHE A 303 -9.96 20.03 7.72
C PHE A 303 -8.48 20.36 7.66
N VAL A 304 -7.65 19.36 7.93
CA VAL A 304 -6.20 19.46 7.77
C VAL A 304 -5.86 18.92 6.39
N ALA A 305 -5.40 19.81 5.50
CA ALA A 305 -4.85 19.41 4.22
C ALA A 305 -3.58 18.58 4.47
N GLY A 306 -3.69 17.26 4.29
CA GLY A 306 -2.56 16.36 4.44
C GLY A 306 -1.45 16.65 3.44
N GLN A 307 -0.25 16.16 3.75
CA GLN A 307 0.99 16.24 2.95
C GLN A 307 0.73 16.10 1.44
N ASN A 308 0.02 15.04 1.04
CA ASN A 308 -0.22 14.71 -0.37
C ASN A 308 -0.93 15.84 -1.14
N LEU A 309 -1.85 16.55 -0.49
CA LEU A 309 -2.56 17.66 -1.11
C LEU A 309 -1.63 18.88 -1.25
N ASN A 310 -0.84 19.20 -0.23
CA ASN A 310 0.09 20.32 -0.24
C ASN A 310 1.17 20.16 -1.33
N THR A 311 1.77 18.98 -1.44
CA THR A 311 2.76 18.66 -2.49
C THR A 311 2.17 18.85 -3.88
N LEU A 312 0.91 18.45 -4.10
CA LEU A 312 0.24 18.62 -5.38
C LEU A 312 -0.13 20.08 -5.68
N ILE A 313 -0.51 20.87 -4.68
CA ILE A 313 -0.74 22.31 -4.85
C ILE A 313 0.56 22.99 -5.32
N GLN A 314 1.69 22.69 -4.68
CA GLN A 314 3.00 23.20 -5.09
C GLN A 314 3.36 22.77 -6.51
N ALA A 315 3.09 21.52 -6.88
CA ALA A 315 3.35 21.02 -8.23
C ALA A 315 2.48 21.70 -9.31
N LEU A 316 1.24 22.06 -8.98
CA LEU A 316 0.37 22.85 -9.86
C LEU A 316 0.93 24.26 -10.07
N GLU A 317 1.27 24.95 -8.97
CA GLU A 317 1.85 26.29 -8.99
C GLU A 317 3.17 26.30 -9.80
N SER A 318 4.04 25.31 -9.60
CA SER A 318 5.31 25.18 -10.34
C SER A 318 5.11 24.84 -11.83
N SER A 319 3.97 24.24 -12.18
CA SER A 319 3.59 23.90 -13.56
C SER A 319 2.73 25.00 -14.22
N ALA A 320 2.84 26.23 -13.72
CA ALA A 320 2.15 27.42 -14.23
C ALA A 320 0.61 27.31 -14.25
N VAL A 321 0.02 26.48 -13.38
CA VAL A 321 -1.43 26.44 -13.20
C VAL A 321 -1.84 27.52 -12.19
N PRO A 322 -2.73 28.47 -12.54
CA PRO A 322 -3.16 29.49 -11.59
C PRO A 322 -4.01 28.88 -10.48
N VAL A 323 -3.61 29.12 -9.22
CA VAL A 323 -4.35 28.69 -8.02
C VAL A 323 -4.65 29.92 -7.15
N THR A 324 -5.92 30.12 -6.82
CA THR A 324 -6.36 31.16 -5.88
C THR A 324 -6.68 30.52 -4.53
N ARG A 325 -5.96 30.94 -3.48
CA ARG A 325 -6.25 30.53 -2.09
C ARG A 325 -7.54 31.21 -1.62
N LEU A 326 -8.38 30.48 -0.90
CA LEU A 326 -9.60 30.96 -0.24
C LEU A 326 -9.47 30.73 1.27
N ASP A 327 -10.27 31.41 2.09
CA ASP A 327 -10.22 31.26 3.55
C ASP A 327 -10.41 29.81 4.02
N ASN A 328 -11.27 29.05 3.33
CA ASN A 328 -11.60 27.67 3.64
C ASN A 328 -11.47 26.75 2.41
N GLY A 329 -10.51 27.05 1.53
CA GLY A 329 -10.44 26.34 0.26
C GLY A 329 -9.39 26.85 -0.70
N LEU A 330 -9.50 26.41 -1.94
CA LEU A 330 -8.78 26.96 -3.07
C LEU A 330 -9.62 26.86 -4.34
N HIS A 331 -9.26 27.66 -5.33
CA HIS A 331 -9.80 27.59 -6.68
C HIS A 331 -8.65 27.34 -7.65
N VAL A 332 -8.68 26.21 -8.35
CA VAL A 332 -7.75 25.92 -9.46
C VAL A 332 -8.42 26.39 -10.74
N HIS A 333 -7.77 27.32 -11.45
CA HIS A 333 -8.30 27.86 -12.69
C HIS A 333 -8.09 26.89 -13.87
N PRO A 334 -8.94 26.94 -14.90
CA PRO A 334 -8.75 26.15 -16.12
C PRO A 334 -7.45 26.54 -16.82
N SER A 335 -6.47 25.65 -16.79
CA SER A 335 -5.18 25.81 -17.47
C SER A 335 -4.42 24.48 -17.45
N PRO A 336 -4.32 23.73 -18.56
CA PRO A 336 -3.49 22.53 -18.61
C PRO A 336 -2.09 22.81 -18.04
N PRO A 337 -1.54 21.94 -17.18
CA PRO A 337 -0.22 22.15 -16.59
C PRO A 337 0.87 22.23 -17.66
N VAL A 338 1.79 23.17 -17.52
CA VAL A 338 2.99 23.26 -18.36
C VAL A 338 4.04 22.30 -17.80
N ILE A 339 4.20 21.15 -18.46
CA ILE A 339 5.25 20.19 -18.12
C ILE A 339 6.40 20.29 -19.13
N PRO A 340 7.66 20.30 -18.68
CA PRO A 340 8.79 20.20 -19.59
C PRO A 340 8.84 18.81 -20.26
N GLU A 341 9.55 18.69 -21.39
CA GLU A 341 9.71 17.40 -22.07
C GLU A 341 10.44 16.37 -21.20
N GLN A 342 11.31 16.81 -20.29
CA GLN A 342 11.97 15.96 -19.30
C GLN A 342 11.73 16.52 -17.90
N PRO A 343 10.56 16.24 -17.29
CA PRO A 343 10.30 16.69 -15.93
C PRO A 343 11.24 16.00 -14.96
N GLU A 344 11.82 16.81 -14.08
CA GLU A 344 12.56 16.31 -12.93
C GLU A 344 11.58 16.16 -11.78
N ILE A 345 11.57 14.98 -11.16
CA ILE A 345 10.74 14.67 -9.99
C ILE A 345 11.66 14.59 -8.78
N PRO A 346 11.28 15.18 -7.63
CA PRO A 346 12.15 15.20 -6.46
C PRO A 346 12.34 13.78 -5.93
N LEU A 347 13.37 13.62 -5.10
CA LEU A 347 13.49 12.41 -4.28
C LEU A 347 12.24 12.24 -3.40
N ASP A 348 11.79 11.00 -3.25
CA ASP A 348 10.75 10.63 -2.30
C ASP A 348 11.30 10.79 -0.87
N PRO A 349 10.80 11.74 -0.05
CA PRO A 349 11.39 12.01 1.25
C PRO A 349 11.30 10.82 2.22
N ALA A 350 10.18 10.08 2.19
CA ALA A 350 9.94 8.97 3.12
C ALA A 350 10.85 7.78 2.81
N LEU A 351 10.88 7.33 1.55
CA LEU A 351 11.73 6.22 1.12
C LEU A 351 13.21 6.59 1.23
N CYS A 352 13.58 7.81 0.82
CA CYS A 352 14.98 8.24 0.90
C CYS A 352 15.44 8.43 2.34
N ALA A 353 14.58 8.87 3.27
CA ALA A 353 14.95 8.96 4.68
C ALA A 353 15.25 7.59 5.28
N LEU A 354 14.48 6.55 4.93
CA LEU A 354 14.80 5.18 5.31
C LEU A 354 16.12 4.70 4.68
N LEU A 355 16.42 5.02 3.41
CA LEU A 355 17.75 4.74 2.84
C LEU A 355 18.87 5.44 3.61
N LEU A 356 18.69 6.70 3.97
CA LEU A 356 19.68 7.48 4.71
C LEU A 356 19.90 6.89 6.12
N ALA A 357 18.84 6.36 6.75
CA ALA A 357 18.92 5.67 8.03
C ALA A 357 19.80 4.42 8.00
N TRP A 358 20.01 3.80 6.83
CA TRP A 358 20.98 2.71 6.65
C TRP A 358 22.35 3.06 7.23
N SER A 359 22.81 4.31 7.04
CA SER A 359 24.11 4.79 7.54
C SER A 359 24.26 4.62 9.05
N ARG A 360 23.15 4.71 9.81
CA ARG A 360 23.13 4.54 11.25
C ARG A 360 23.44 3.11 11.67
N PHE A 361 22.86 2.15 10.97
CA PHE A 361 22.96 0.74 11.31
C PHE A 361 24.17 0.07 10.65
N SER A 362 24.69 0.64 9.55
CA SER A 362 25.88 0.15 8.86
C SER A 362 27.19 0.76 9.35
N SER A 363 27.14 1.92 10.02
CA SER A 363 28.31 2.76 10.35
C SER A 363 29.13 3.19 9.12
N HIS A 364 28.54 3.17 7.92
CA HIS A 364 29.14 3.67 6.68
C HIS A 364 28.32 4.84 6.13
N SER A 365 28.91 5.66 5.27
CA SER A 365 28.20 6.75 4.61
C SER A 365 27.37 6.28 3.42
N ILE A 366 26.24 6.91 3.18
CA ILE A 366 25.40 6.71 1.99
C ILE A 366 25.10 8.05 1.33
N THR A 367 25.26 8.11 0.02
CA THR A 367 24.90 9.26 -0.81
C THR A 367 23.78 8.85 -1.75
N VAL A 368 22.62 9.50 -1.58
CA VAL A 368 21.44 9.34 -2.43
C VAL A 368 21.46 10.45 -3.47
N LEU A 369 21.59 10.08 -4.74
CA LEU A 369 21.64 10.99 -5.90
C LEU A 369 20.22 11.34 -6.34
N GLY A 370 19.96 12.63 -6.50
CA GLY A 370 18.67 13.24 -6.82
C GLY A 370 18.52 14.56 -6.07
N TYR A 371 17.56 15.40 -6.47
CA TYR A 371 17.32 16.65 -5.76
C TYR A 371 16.32 16.42 -4.63
N TRP A 372 16.66 16.90 -3.45
CA TRP A 372 15.75 16.86 -2.30
C TRP A 372 14.71 17.98 -2.42
N PRO A 373 13.43 17.73 -2.11
CA PRO A 373 12.40 18.77 -2.12
C PRO A 373 12.53 19.67 -0.90
N LYS A 374 13.55 20.55 -0.88
CA LYS A 374 13.84 21.43 0.26
C LYS A 374 12.65 22.31 0.60
N ASP A 375 11.86 22.77 -0.35
CA ASP A 375 10.73 23.67 -0.06
C ASP A 375 9.48 22.95 0.50
N ALA A 376 9.50 21.62 0.58
CA ALA A 376 8.43 20.85 1.19
C ALA A 376 8.62 20.79 2.73
N PRO A 377 7.62 21.25 3.53
CA PRO A 377 7.71 21.22 5.00
C PRO A 377 8.04 19.82 5.57
N ASP A 378 7.44 18.78 4.99
CA ASP A 378 7.60 17.40 5.47
C ASP A 378 9.00 16.83 5.20
N ALA A 379 9.61 17.28 4.09
CA ALA A 379 10.96 16.84 3.73
C ALA A 379 11.99 17.34 4.76
N HIS A 380 11.80 18.52 5.34
CA HIS A 380 12.63 19.00 6.45
C HIS A 380 12.46 18.12 7.70
N ARG A 381 11.23 17.73 8.03
CA ARG A 381 10.95 16.90 9.21
C ARG A 381 11.65 15.54 9.15
N TYR A 382 11.71 14.91 7.98
CA TYR A 382 12.50 13.69 7.79
C TYR A 382 13.99 13.89 8.11
N ILE A 383 14.57 15.02 7.71
CA ILE A 383 15.96 15.36 8.04
C ILE A 383 16.14 15.61 9.54
N ASP A 384 15.19 16.29 10.18
CA ASP A 384 15.22 16.53 11.62
C ASP A 384 15.17 15.23 12.42
N ILE A 385 14.32 14.28 12.02
CA ILE A 385 14.24 12.93 12.61
C ILE A 385 15.57 12.17 12.45
N LEU A 386 16.18 12.22 11.26
CA LEU A 386 17.48 11.58 11.03
C LEU A 386 18.59 12.18 11.91
N ARG A 387 18.62 13.52 12.03
CA ARG A 387 19.57 14.24 12.89
C ARG A 387 19.35 13.92 14.37
N ALA A 388 18.09 13.85 14.82
CA ALA A 388 17.73 13.42 16.17
C ALA A 388 18.11 11.95 16.43
N GLY A 389 18.15 11.11 15.38
CA GLY A 389 18.74 9.77 15.39
C GLY A 389 20.28 9.73 15.32
N GLY A 390 20.94 10.88 15.42
CA GLY A 390 22.40 11.00 15.47
C GLY A 390 23.12 10.98 14.12
N LEU A 391 22.40 11.11 13.00
CA LEU A 391 23.00 11.19 11.66
C LEU A 391 23.45 12.60 11.32
N GLU A 392 24.61 12.70 10.69
CA GLU A 392 25.08 13.94 10.07
C GLU A 392 24.63 13.94 8.61
N ILE A 393 23.71 14.86 8.27
CA ILE A 393 23.13 14.98 6.94
C ILE A 393 23.68 16.22 6.23
N SER A 394 24.34 16.00 5.09
CA SER A 394 24.74 17.05 4.16
C SER A 394 23.93 16.96 2.87
N MET A 395 23.61 18.11 2.28
CA MET A 395 22.74 18.20 1.11
C MET A 395 23.36 19.12 0.08
N ASP A 396 23.49 18.63 -1.14
CA ASP A 396 23.85 19.44 -2.31
C ASP A 396 22.59 19.75 -3.15
N GLN A 397 22.75 20.27 -4.36
CA GLN A 397 21.67 20.46 -5.33
C GLN A 397 21.15 19.13 -5.90
N ARG A 398 22.04 18.13 -6.03
CA ARG A 398 21.74 16.85 -6.72
C ARG A 398 22.04 15.61 -5.88
N SER A 399 22.24 15.77 -4.57
CA SER A 399 22.42 14.64 -3.67
C SER A 399 22.10 14.98 -2.22
N VAL A 400 21.79 13.94 -1.45
CA VAL A 400 21.73 13.97 0.02
C VAL A 400 22.63 12.87 0.55
N THR A 401 23.53 13.22 1.46
CA THR A 401 24.48 12.30 2.07
C THR A 401 24.21 12.18 3.55
N ALA A 402 24.15 10.94 4.04
CA ALA A 402 24.10 10.63 5.46
C ALA A 402 25.41 9.96 5.89
N THR A 403 25.93 10.41 7.03
CA THR A 403 27.10 9.86 7.69
C THR A 403 26.82 9.57 9.15
N PRO A 404 27.50 8.58 9.75
CA PRO A 404 27.25 8.23 11.13
C PRO A 404 27.87 9.25 12.09
N GLY A 405 27.08 10.20 12.62
CA GLY A 405 27.47 11.09 13.73
C GLY A 405 27.35 10.45 15.12
N LYS A 406 27.71 11.23 16.16
CA LYS A 406 27.53 10.82 17.57
C LYS A 406 26.05 10.75 17.94
N TRP A 407 25.68 9.78 18.77
CA TRP A 407 24.33 9.74 19.36
C TRP A 407 24.09 10.96 20.24
N PRO A 408 22.92 11.63 20.13
CA PRO A 408 22.51 12.65 21.08
C PRO A 408 22.39 12.09 22.50
N ALA A 409 22.59 12.95 23.51
CA ALA A 409 22.46 12.57 24.91
C ALA A 409 21.03 12.14 25.27
N ASP A 410 20.03 12.79 24.66
CA ASP A 410 18.63 12.39 24.70
C ASP A 410 18.12 12.28 23.25
N VAL A 411 17.71 11.07 22.87
CA VAL A 411 17.16 10.79 21.54
C VAL A 411 15.66 11.01 21.60
N VAL A 412 15.18 12.12 21.04
CA VAL A 412 13.76 12.45 20.96
C VAL A 412 13.35 12.57 19.50
N LEU A 413 12.49 11.66 19.06
CA LEU A 413 12.04 11.56 17.68
C LEU A 413 10.58 12.00 17.62
N ASP A 414 10.28 13.08 16.91
CA ASP A 414 8.95 13.68 16.85
C ASP A 414 8.31 13.43 15.48
N VAL A 415 7.16 12.74 15.49
CA VAL A 415 6.38 12.39 14.30
C VAL A 415 4.94 12.91 14.37
N ARG A 416 4.61 13.80 15.32
CA ARG A 416 3.23 14.31 15.53
C ARG A 416 2.56 14.89 14.29
N ASP A 417 3.35 15.53 13.44
CA ASP A 417 2.88 16.17 12.21
C ASP A 417 3.28 15.37 10.95
N LEU A 418 3.80 14.14 11.11
CA LEU A 418 4.32 13.31 10.03
C LEU A 418 4.19 11.82 10.36
N ASP A 419 2.94 11.33 10.38
CA ASP A 419 2.61 9.94 10.71
C ASP A 419 3.36 8.92 9.83
N GLU A 420 3.59 9.21 8.56
CA GLU A 420 4.34 8.34 7.63
C GLU A 420 5.79 8.11 8.07
N ALA A 421 6.37 8.97 8.93
CA ALA A 421 7.71 8.80 9.48
C ALA A 421 7.77 7.87 10.71
N LEU A 422 6.63 7.36 11.19
CA LEU A 422 6.58 6.45 12.34
C LEU A 422 7.56 5.26 12.21
N PRO A 423 7.63 4.51 11.07
CA PRO A 423 8.56 3.39 10.93
C PRO A 423 10.02 3.82 11.06
N LEU A 424 10.39 4.97 10.47
CA LEU A 424 11.73 5.54 10.56
C LEU A 424 12.09 5.89 12.01
N ALA A 425 11.18 6.57 12.71
CA ALA A 425 11.39 6.97 14.09
C ALA A 425 11.51 5.75 15.02
N VAL A 426 10.67 4.73 14.83
CA VAL A 426 10.74 3.51 15.64
C VAL A 426 12.09 2.81 15.46
N ILE A 427 12.58 2.59 14.23
CA ILE A 427 13.87 1.89 14.06
C ILE A 427 15.06 2.69 14.62
N LEU A 428 15.03 4.02 14.54
CA LEU A 428 16.05 4.88 15.14
C LEU A 428 15.98 4.82 16.67
N ALA A 429 14.78 4.82 17.26
CA ALA A 429 14.58 4.65 18.70
C ALA A 429 15.13 3.30 19.19
N LEU A 430 14.85 2.22 18.47
CA LEU A 430 15.34 0.87 18.77
C LEU A 430 16.85 0.72 18.54
N GLY A 431 17.46 1.55 17.68
CA GLY A 431 18.90 1.59 17.44
C GLY A 431 19.71 2.36 18.49
N ALA A 432 19.08 3.21 19.30
CA ALA A 432 19.76 4.10 20.23
C ALA A 432 20.50 3.31 21.34
N PRO A 433 21.76 3.61 21.70
CA PRO A 433 22.52 2.82 22.67
C PRO A 433 21.98 2.89 24.11
N GLY A 434 21.01 3.76 24.37
CA GLY A 434 20.37 3.93 25.67
C GLY A 434 18.88 4.21 25.52
N LYS A 435 18.36 5.04 26.45
CA LYS A 435 16.95 5.47 26.43
C LYS A 435 16.69 6.38 25.22
N SER A 436 15.52 6.21 24.62
CA SER A 436 15.02 7.07 23.55
C SER A 436 13.53 7.33 23.73
N SER A 437 13.04 8.44 23.19
CA SER A 437 11.64 8.82 23.22
C SER A 437 11.12 9.02 21.80
N LEU A 438 9.95 8.48 21.52
CA LEU A 438 9.14 8.82 20.35
C LEU A 438 8.00 9.72 20.80
N VAL A 439 7.74 10.80 20.06
CA VAL A 439 6.58 11.65 20.26
C VAL A 439 5.67 11.50 19.06
N SER A 440 4.45 11.00 19.27
CA SER A 440 3.46 10.78 18.21
C SER A 440 2.08 11.30 18.64
N PRO A 441 1.07 11.31 17.74
CA PRO A 441 -0.31 11.50 18.16
C PRO A 441 -0.71 10.45 19.21
N GLN A 442 -1.73 10.76 20.03
CA GLN A 442 -2.10 9.95 21.22
C GLN A 442 -2.38 8.47 20.90
N ASP A 443 -2.89 8.18 19.70
CA ASP A 443 -3.18 6.82 19.25
C ASP A 443 -2.04 6.29 18.38
N LEU A 444 -1.04 5.71 19.02
CA LEU A 444 0.05 5.02 18.34
C LEU A 444 -0.51 3.83 17.55
N ARG A 445 -0.32 3.86 16.22
CA ARG A 445 -0.77 2.81 15.31
C ARG A 445 0.26 1.68 15.25
N ASP A 446 -0.10 0.60 14.54
CA ASP A 446 0.82 -0.49 14.21
C ASP A 446 1.46 -1.16 15.44
N LEU A 447 0.72 -1.20 16.56
CA LEU A 447 1.18 -1.73 17.85
C LEU A 447 1.66 -3.19 17.77
N GLU A 448 1.11 -3.97 16.84
CA GLU A 448 1.48 -5.38 16.63
C GLU A 448 2.94 -5.52 16.17
N VAL A 449 3.31 -4.85 15.07
CA VAL A 449 4.70 -4.86 14.57
C VAL A 449 5.65 -4.21 15.58
N MET A 450 5.22 -3.15 16.27
CA MET A 450 6.01 -2.51 17.32
C MET A 450 6.29 -3.46 18.50
N THR A 451 5.27 -4.19 18.95
CA THR A 451 5.41 -5.16 20.05
C THR A 451 6.36 -6.29 19.66
N GLY A 452 6.25 -6.80 18.43
CA GLY A 452 7.17 -7.81 17.91
C GLY A 452 8.62 -7.30 17.84
N LEU A 453 8.83 -6.07 17.39
CA LEU A 453 10.15 -5.42 17.35
C LEU A 453 10.77 -5.17 18.73
N LEU A 454 9.95 -4.77 19.71
CA LEU A 454 10.40 -4.59 21.09
C LEU A 454 10.93 -5.91 21.66
N ARG A 455 10.19 -7.01 21.47
CA ARG A 455 10.63 -8.36 21.88
C ARG A 455 11.90 -8.80 21.16
N PHE A 456 11.99 -8.55 19.86
CA PHE A 456 13.17 -8.91 19.05
C PHE A 456 14.44 -8.19 19.48
N THR A 457 14.31 -6.91 19.81
CA THR A 457 15.45 -6.04 20.16
C THR A 457 15.77 -6.06 21.66
N GLY A 458 15.02 -6.80 22.47
CA GLY A 458 15.20 -6.85 23.93
C GLY A 458 14.84 -5.53 24.62
N ARG A 459 13.79 -4.87 24.14
CA ARG A 459 13.35 -3.56 24.63
C ARG A 459 11.91 -3.60 25.15
N THR A 460 11.60 -2.61 25.98
CA THR A 460 10.24 -2.27 26.40
C THR A 460 9.92 -0.84 25.98
N CYS A 461 8.61 -0.54 25.90
CA CYS A 461 8.10 0.79 25.61
C CYS A 461 7.08 1.19 26.68
N GLU A 462 7.35 2.28 27.39
CA GLU A 462 6.41 2.90 28.32
C GLU A 462 5.62 3.97 27.57
N ILE A 463 4.29 3.82 27.53
CA ILE A 463 3.38 4.73 26.84
C ILE A 463 2.89 5.77 27.85
N ASP A 464 3.26 7.04 27.64
CA ASP A 464 2.89 8.17 28.49
C ASP A 464 2.30 9.31 27.63
N GLY A 465 0.98 9.21 27.40
CA GLY A 465 0.26 10.09 26.49
C GLY A 465 0.91 10.10 25.08
N PRO A 466 1.28 11.27 24.53
CA PRO A 466 1.92 11.36 23.22
C PRO A 466 3.41 10.99 23.22
N ARG A 467 4.01 10.68 24.38
CA ARG A 467 5.43 10.33 24.48
C ARG A 467 5.59 8.86 24.85
N HIS A 468 6.31 8.13 24.00
CA HIS A 468 6.60 6.71 24.16
C HIS A 468 8.09 6.52 24.45
N ARG A 469 8.43 5.99 25.62
CA ARG A 469 9.82 5.86 26.10
C ARG A 469 10.32 4.43 25.90
N PHE A 470 11.36 4.28 25.08
CA PHE A 470 12.01 3.01 24.78
C PHE A 470 13.20 2.79 25.70
N MET A 471 13.29 1.60 26.28
CA MET A 471 14.36 1.22 27.22
C MET A 471 14.75 -0.23 27.00
N PHE A 472 15.98 -0.60 27.38
CA PHE A 472 16.37 -2.01 27.45
C PHE A 472 15.56 -2.72 28.52
N ASP A 473 15.07 -3.90 28.19
CA ASP A 473 14.46 -4.79 29.16
C ASP A 473 15.52 -5.70 29.75
N ASN A 474 15.93 -5.41 30.98
CA ASN A 474 16.93 -6.19 31.70
C ASN A 474 16.43 -7.58 32.12
N HIS A 475 15.14 -7.88 31.94
CA HIS A 475 14.49 -9.13 32.36
C HIS A 475 13.95 -9.97 31.20
N ALA A 476 13.95 -9.46 29.97
CA ALA A 476 13.48 -10.21 28.80
C ALA A 476 14.59 -11.06 28.18
N SER A 477 14.22 -12.28 27.77
CA SER A 477 14.95 -13.04 26.76
C SER A 477 14.45 -12.60 25.38
N PRO A 478 15.29 -11.98 24.53
CA PRO A 478 14.86 -11.59 23.19
C PRO A 478 14.33 -12.78 22.40
N ASP A 479 13.23 -12.59 21.69
CA ASP A 479 12.76 -13.58 20.72
C ASP A 479 13.68 -13.53 19.50
N PRO A 480 14.44 -14.60 19.17
CA PRO A 480 15.43 -14.54 18.10
C PRO A 480 14.80 -14.50 16.69
N SER A 481 13.50 -14.80 16.56
CA SER A 481 12.85 -14.96 15.25
C SER A 481 11.37 -14.53 15.30
N PRO A 482 11.06 -13.24 15.56
CA PRO A 482 9.69 -12.77 15.49
C PRO A 482 9.18 -12.93 14.06
N ASP A 483 7.97 -13.45 13.93
CA ASP A 483 7.30 -13.52 12.66
C ASP A 483 6.56 -12.20 12.43
N LEU A 484 7.14 -11.29 11.63
CA LEU A 484 6.63 -9.95 11.44
C LEU A 484 5.94 -9.78 10.08
N GLU A 485 4.69 -9.33 10.13
CA GLU A 485 4.00 -8.79 8.96
C GLU A 485 4.18 -7.27 8.93
N ALA A 486 4.74 -6.75 7.84
CA ALA A 486 4.90 -5.31 7.66
C ALA A 486 3.55 -4.69 7.27
N PRO A 487 2.99 -3.75 8.05
CA PRO A 487 1.71 -3.11 7.74
C PRO A 487 1.74 -2.24 6.48
N SER A 488 2.92 -1.84 6.03
CA SER A 488 3.11 -0.96 4.87
C SER A 488 4.49 -1.14 4.23
N ALA A 489 4.66 -0.58 3.04
CA ALA A 489 5.95 -0.52 2.36
C ALA A 489 7.05 0.16 3.21
N LEU A 490 6.70 1.26 3.90
CA LEU A 490 7.63 1.98 4.78
C LEU A 490 8.08 1.11 5.96
N TRP A 491 7.17 0.32 6.55
CA TRP A 491 7.54 -0.67 7.56
C TRP A 491 8.45 -1.75 6.99
N GLY A 492 8.13 -2.34 5.84
CA GLY A 492 8.97 -3.36 5.21
C GLY A 492 10.40 -2.88 4.98
N MET A 493 10.54 -1.63 4.56
CA MET A 493 11.84 -0.99 4.35
C MET A 493 12.55 -0.65 5.67
N ALA A 494 11.81 -0.18 6.68
CA ALA A 494 12.35 0.08 8.01
C ALA A 494 12.91 -1.19 8.67
N LEU A 495 12.18 -2.30 8.59
CA LEU A 495 12.61 -3.61 9.07
C LEU A 495 13.90 -4.07 8.35
N ALA A 496 13.98 -3.84 7.05
CA ALA A 496 15.18 -4.12 6.28
C ALA A 496 16.39 -3.28 6.74
N MET A 497 16.21 -2.00 7.04
CA MET A 497 17.29 -1.16 7.57
C MET A 497 17.72 -1.58 8.98
N LEU A 498 16.75 -1.88 9.86
CA LEU A 498 17.02 -2.34 11.23
C LEU A 498 17.80 -3.67 11.24
N SER A 499 17.58 -4.54 10.24
CA SER A 499 18.26 -5.84 10.14
C SER A 499 19.79 -5.76 10.00
N PHE A 500 20.35 -4.59 9.66
CA PHE A 500 21.80 -4.36 9.69
C PHE A 500 22.37 -4.26 11.11
N ALA A 501 21.57 -3.77 12.08
CA ALA A 501 21.94 -3.75 13.50
C ALA A 501 21.47 -5.01 14.24
N TYR A 502 20.34 -5.59 13.83
CA TYR A 502 19.75 -6.80 14.41
C TYR A 502 19.52 -7.87 13.34
N PRO A 503 20.56 -8.62 12.91
CA PRO A 503 20.44 -9.65 11.88
C PRO A 503 19.56 -10.81 12.34
N GLY A 504 18.72 -11.34 11.45
CA GLY A 504 17.85 -12.50 11.71
C GLY A 504 16.36 -12.20 11.71
N LEU A 505 15.96 -10.94 11.47
CA LEU A 505 14.56 -10.54 11.38
C LEU A 505 13.85 -11.28 10.23
N THR A 506 12.66 -11.81 10.49
CA THR A 506 11.88 -12.54 9.49
C THR A 506 10.71 -11.70 8.99
N LEU A 507 10.63 -11.49 7.68
CA LEU A 507 9.56 -10.73 7.03
C LEU A 507 8.62 -11.67 6.26
N ASN A 508 7.33 -11.65 6.63
CA ASN A 508 6.32 -12.51 6.01
C ASN A 508 5.76 -12.00 4.69
N ASN A 509 5.63 -10.67 4.56
CA ASN A 509 5.01 -10.05 3.40
C ASN A 509 5.94 -8.97 2.80
N PRO A 510 7.01 -9.36 2.09
CA PRO A 510 7.82 -8.41 1.31
C PRO A 510 7.09 -7.84 0.09
N GLY A 511 5.88 -8.33 -0.20
CA GLY A 511 5.06 -7.94 -1.33
C GLY A 511 4.69 -6.46 -1.29
N GLU A 512 4.26 -5.94 -0.14
CA GLU A 512 3.85 -4.52 0.00
C GLU A 512 4.93 -3.53 -0.46
N LEU A 513 6.18 -3.76 -0.05
CA LEU A 513 7.30 -2.93 -0.49
C LEU A 513 7.63 -3.15 -1.97
N THR A 514 7.47 -4.37 -2.48
CA THR A 514 7.67 -4.65 -3.90
C THR A 514 6.62 -3.92 -4.74
N THR A 515 5.36 -3.90 -4.29
CA THR A 515 4.26 -3.19 -4.95
C THR A 515 4.50 -1.68 -4.98
N HIS A 516 5.16 -1.11 -3.97
CA HIS A 516 5.41 0.33 -3.86
C HIS A 516 6.73 0.78 -4.52
N TRP A 517 7.81 0.01 -4.34
CA TRP A 517 9.13 0.23 -4.95
C TRP A 517 9.78 -1.12 -5.37
N PRO A 518 9.44 -1.65 -6.56
CA PRO A 518 9.86 -3.00 -6.96
C PRO A 518 11.38 -3.24 -6.95
N ARG A 519 12.16 -2.19 -7.20
CA ARG A 519 13.63 -2.27 -7.27
C ARG A 519 14.29 -2.36 -5.88
N PHE A 520 13.56 -2.09 -4.79
CA PHE A 520 14.13 -2.03 -3.45
C PHE A 520 14.93 -3.28 -3.10
N TRP A 521 14.37 -4.47 -3.27
CA TRP A 521 15.01 -5.71 -2.85
C TRP A 521 16.29 -6.02 -3.62
N HIS A 522 16.35 -5.66 -4.91
CA HIS A 522 17.57 -5.71 -5.68
C HIS A 522 18.62 -4.75 -5.10
N VAL A 523 18.25 -3.50 -4.78
CA VAL A 523 19.13 -2.53 -4.13
C VAL A 523 19.61 -3.05 -2.77
N PHE A 524 18.72 -3.61 -1.96
CA PHE A 524 19.04 -4.18 -0.65
C PHE A 524 20.10 -5.29 -0.75
N GLN A 525 19.95 -6.21 -1.71
CA GLN A 525 20.85 -7.35 -1.88
C GLN A 525 22.19 -7.00 -2.55
N THR A 526 22.17 -6.11 -3.54
CA THR A 526 23.32 -5.87 -4.43
C THR A 526 24.10 -4.60 -4.11
N VAL A 527 23.44 -3.63 -3.48
CA VAL A 527 24.03 -2.31 -3.18
C VAL A 527 24.23 -2.14 -1.68
N LEU A 528 23.17 -2.32 -0.88
CA LEU A 528 23.24 -2.10 0.57
C LEU A 528 23.97 -3.22 1.32
N SER A 529 23.94 -4.44 0.76
CA SER A 529 24.56 -5.63 1.32
C SER A 529 25.79 -6.06 0.53
N LYS A 530 26.81 -6.58 1.22
CA LYS A 530 27.90 -7.34 0.60
C LYS A 530 27.33 -8.63 0.04
N SER A 531 27.20 -8.75 -1.29
CA SER A 531 26.91 -10.05 -1.88
C SER A 531 28.15 -10.94 -1.73
N LYS A 532 28.01 -12.14 -1.14
CA LYS A 532 28.96 -13.21 -1.51
C LYS A 532 28.66 -13.58 -2.96
N PRO A 533 29.65 -13.72 -3.85
CA PRO A 533 29.40 -14.30 -5.16
C PRO A 533 28.75 -15.67 -4.92
N LYS A 534 27.58 -15.87 -5.52
CA LYS A 534 26.91 -17.16 -5.53
C LYS A 534 27.92 -18.13 -6.16
N PRO A 535 28.31 -19.25 -5.53
CA PRO A 535 29.11 -20.25 -6.22
C PRO A 535 28.33 -20.62 -7.48
N GLU A 536 29.01 -20.54 -8.63
CA GLU A 536 28.45 -21.00 -9.89
C GLU A 536 27.87 -22.40 -9.66
N PRO A 537 26.66 -22.69 -10.14
CA PRO A 537 26.18 -24.07 -10.12
C PRO A 537 27.22 -24.88 -10.88
N SER A 538 27.96 -25.71 -10.15
CA SER A 538 28.85 -26.71 -10.71
C SER A 538 28.04 -27.44 -11.77
N SER A 539 28.44 -27.26 -13.02
CA SER A 539 27.84 -27.98 -14.13
C SER A 539 27.87 -29.46 -13.75
N PRO A 540 26.76 -30.20 -13.89
CA PRO A 540 26.80 -31.63 -13.59
C PRO A 540 27.88 -32.23 -14.50
N GLU A 541 28.88 -32.85 -13.88
CA GLU A 541 29.82 -33.72 -14.56
C GLU A 541 28.99 -34.70 -15.39
N THR A 542 29.04 -34.54 -16.71
CA THR A 542 28.53 -35.54 -17.64
C THR A 542 29.39 -36.77 -17.50
N ALA A 543 28.97 -37.68 -16.63
CA ALA A 543 29.28 -39.09 -16.77
C ALA A 543 28.67 -39.59 -18.08
N ASP A 544 29.51 -40.29 -18.85
CA ASP A 544 29.21 -41.08 -20.05
C ASP A 544 28.64 -40.37 -21.29
N ALA A 545 29.54 -40.03 -22.20
CA ALA A 545 29.27 -40.10 -23.64
C ALA A 545 30.48 -40.73 -24.36
N GLN A 546 30.31 -41.99 -24.77
CA GLN A 546 31.23 -42.77 -25.58
C GLN A 546 31.68 -42.04 -26.88
N PRO A 547 32.88 -42.31 -27.40
CA PRO A 547 33.38 -41.67 -28.61
C PRO A 547 32.62 -42.16 -29.86
N LYS A 548 31.99 -41.21 -30.58
CA LYS A 548 31.34 -41.46 -31.87
C LYS A 548 32.36 -41.93 -32.91
N LYS A 549 32.18 -43.16 -33.39
CA LYS A 549 32.79 -43.67 -34.63
C LYS A 549 32.28 -42.86 -35.83
N GLN A 550 33.21 -42.36 -36.64
CA GLN A 550 32.95 -41.77 -37.95
C GLN A 550 32.33 -42.82 -38.88
N SER A 551 31.16 -42.51 -39.47
CA SER A 551 30.65 -43.22 -40.65
C SER A 551 30.57 -42.28 -41.84
N ARG A 552 31.18 -42.74 -42.94
CA ARG A 552 31.30 -42.07 -44.24
C ARG A 552 29.93 -41.93 -44.91
N ARG A 553 29.70 -40.76 -45.52
CA ARG A 553 28.65 -40.55 -46.53
C ARG A 553 28.85 -41.50 -47.72
N ILE A 554 27.82 -42.26 -48.06
CA ILE A 554 27.64 -42.84 -49.40
C ILE A 554 26.56 -42.02 -50.10
N ARG A 555 26.88 -41.57 -51.32
CA ARG A 555 25.95 -40.94 -52.26
C ARG A 555 25.01 -42.00 -52.84
N LEU A 556 23.73 -41.70 -52.91
CA LEU A 556 22.85 -41.91 -54.07
C LEU A 556 21.71 -40.90 -53.99
#